data_AF-A0A5J4FXD2-F1
#
_entry.id   AF-A0A5J4FXD2-F1
#
_cell.length_a   1.000
_cell.length_b   1.000
_cell.length_c   1.000
_cell.angle_alpha   90.00
_cell.angle_beta   90.00
_cell.angle_gamma   90.00
#
_symmetry.space_group_name_H-M   'P 1'
#
loop_
_entity.id
_entity.type
_entity.pdbx_description
1 polymer ?
#
loop_
_entity_poly.entity_id
_entity_poly.type
_entity_poly.pdbx_seq_one_letter_code
_entity_poly.pdbx_strand_id
1 'polypeptide(L)'
;MKKLILSLAVMGMVLTACGSDDDAGFDCVASSQDISAKLTAFIEDDSNANCLAYRASLQSFVDNGCSGEQAAQFQAALDDLDCN
;
A
#
# COMPACT_ATOMS: atom_id res chain seq x y z
N MET A 1 -21.90 -20.62 20.99
CA MET A 1 -22.53 -20.64 19.65
C MET A 1 -23.55 -19.53 19.53
N LYS A 2 -23.19 -18.38 18.95
CA LYS A 2 -24.14 -17.40 18.41
C LYS A 2 -23.53 -16.90 17.11
N LYS A 3 -24.21 -17.25 16.02
CA LYS A 3 -23.87 -16.91 14.64
C LYS A 3 -24.27 -15.45 14.45
N LEU A 4 -23.31 -14.56 14.21
CA LEU A 4 -23.62 -13.19 13.80
C LEU A 4 -23.69 -13.18 12.28
N ILE A 5 -24.94 -13.13 11.81
CA ILE A 5 -25.36 -12.89 10.45
C ILE A 5 -24.85 -11.48 10.10
N LEU A 6 -23.85 -11.41 9.21
CA LEU A 6 -23.31 -10.15 8.72
C LEU A 6 -24.28 -9.61 7.66
N SER A 7 -25.26 -8.85 8.16
CA SER A 7 -26.26 -8.18 7.37
C SER A 7 -25.60 -7.14 6.46
N LEU A 8 -25.82 -7.37 5.18
CA LEU A 8 -25.77 -6.45 4.06
C LEU A 8 -26.31 -5.06 4.44
N ALA A 9 -25.43 -4.06 4.57
CA ALA A 9 -25.72 -2.64 4.38
C ALA A 9 -24.43 -1.82 4.55
N VAL A 10 -23.73 -1.54 3.45
CA VAL A 10 -22.98 -0.28 3.34
C VAL A 10 -23.35 0.36 2.01
N MET A 11 -24.33 1.24 2.15
CA MET A 11 -24.64 2.34 1.25
C MET A 11 -23.36 3.13 0.95
N GLY A 12 -23.26 3.64 -0.27
CA GLY A 12 -22.06 4.23 -0.84
C GLY A 12 -21.29 5.23 0.02
N MET A 13 -19.97 5.07 -0.05
CA MET A 13 -19.00 6.17 -0.12
C MET A 13 -18.17 5.84 -1.37
N VAL A 14 -18.58 6.37 -2.53
CA VAL A 14 -17.92 7.53 -3.13
C VAL A 14 -16.40 7.30 -3.16
N LEU A 15 -15.99 6.51 -4.15
CA LEU A 15 -14.61 6.36 -4.59
C LEU A 15 -14.12 7.71 -5.17
N THR A 16 -13.77 8.66 -4.31
CA THR A 16 -13.13 9.93 -4.70
C THR A 16 -11.63 9.93 -4.41
N ALA A 17 -10.97 8.80 -4.67
CA ALA A 17 -9.52 8.75 -4.82
C ALA A 17 -9.17 8.14 -6.20
N CYS A 18 -9.88 8.57 -7.24
CA CYS A 18 -9.36 8.51 -8.60
C CYS A 18 -9.16 9.97 -9.01
N GLY A 19 -7.96 10.48 -8.77
CA GLY A 19 -7.52 11.76 -9.29
C GLY A 19 -7.58 11.71 -10.81
N SER A 20 -8.15 12.77 -11.38
CA SER A 20 -8.50 12.93 -12.78
C SER A 20 -7.34 12.74 -13.77
N ASP A 21 -7.75 12.37 -14.98
CA ASP A 21 -7.19 12.76 -16.29
C ASP A 21 -5.88 12.13 -16.80
N ASP A 22 -6.06 11.33 -17.86
CA ASP A 22 -5.24 11.16 -19.07
C ASP A 22 -3.72 10.89 -19.00
N ASP A 23 -3.33 9.81 -19.69
CA ASP A 23 -2.00 9.50 -20.24
C ASP A 23 -0.84 9.22 -19.24
N ALA A 24 -0.44 7.94 -19.14
CA ALA A 24 0.80 7.47 -18.51
C ALA A 24 1.03 7.81 -17.00
N GLY A 25 -0.05 7.93 -16.21
CA GLY A 25 0.02 8.14 -14.76
C GLY A 25 0.54 6.93 -13.96
N PHE A 26 1.08 7.19 -12.77
CA PHE A 26 1.56 6.17 -11.83
C PHE A 26 0.41 5.26 -11.37
N ASP A 27 0.52 3.95 -11.61
CA ASP A 27 -0.50 2.98 -11.21
C ASP A 27 -0.34 2.59 -9.73
N CYS A 28 -1.09 3.28 -8.87
CA CYS A 28 -1.13 2.97 -7.44
C CYS A 28 -1.57 1.53 -7.13
N VAL A 29 -2.42 0.93 -7.95
CA VAL A 29 -2.88 -0.45 -7.74
C VAL A 29 -1.76 -1.43 -8.03
N ALA A 30 -1.05 -1.27 -9.14
CA ALA A 30 0.14 -2.06 -9.44
C ALA A 30 1.25 -1.84 -8.40
N SER A 31 1.48 -0.59 -7.99
CA SER A 31 2.48 -0.27 -6.96
C SER A 31 2.15 -0.89 -5.60
N SER A 32 0.88 -0.96 -5.19
CA SER A 32 0.50 -1.63 -3.94
C SER A 32 0.77 -3.15 -3.97
N GLN A 33 0.63 -3.78 -5.14
CA GLN A 33 0.96 -5.19 -5.34
C GLN A 33 2.47 -5.42 -5.30
N ASP A 34 3.26 -4.53 -5.92
CA ASP A 34 4.73 -4.58 -5.84
C ASP A 34 5.21 -4.43 -4.39
N ILE A 35 4.68 -3.46 -3.64
CA ILE A 35 4.96 -3.29 -2.20
C ILE A 35 4.72 -4.60 -1.44
N SER A 36 3.58 -5.26 -1.67
CA SER A 36 3.26 -6.54 -1.04
C SER A 36 4.29 -7.63 -1.40
N ALA A 37 4.71 -7.71 -2.67
CA ALA A 37 5.72 -8.65 -3.11
C ALA A 37 7.10 -8.37 -2.49
N LYS A 38 7.50 -7.10 -2.38
CA LYS A 38 8.77 -6.70 -1.72
C LYS A 38 8.73 -6.95 -0.22
N LEU A 39 7.60 -6.75 0.42
CA LEU A 39 7.39 -7.13 1.81
C LEU A 39 7.56 -8.63 2.00
N THR A 40 6.93 -9.45 1.16
CA THR A 40 7.11 -10.91 1.21
C THR A 40 8.57 -11.30 1.04
N ALA A 41 9.28 -10.73 0.05
CA ALA A 41 10.70 -11.00 -0.15
C ALA A 41 11.55 -10.60 1.07
N PHE A 42 11.26 -9.48 1.72
CA PHE A 42 11.94 -9.05 2.94
C PHE A 42 11.62 -9.95 4.15
N ILE A 43 10.38 -10.45 4.26
CA ILE A 43 10.01 -11.42 5.31
C ILE A 43 10.70 -12.77 5.09
N GLU A 44 10.86 -13.20 3.83
CA GLU A 44 11.53 -14.46 3.49
C GLU A 44 13.05 -14.38 3.62
N ASP A 45 13.64 -13.21 3.35
CA ASP A 45 15.06 -12.91 3.48
C ASP A 45 15.23 -11.46 3.95
N ASP A 46 15.62 -11.29 5.22
CA ASP A 46 15.74 -10.01 5.91
C ASP A 46 17.03 -9.24 5.57
N SER A 47 17.68 -9.60 4.47
CA SER A 47 18.86 -8.89 3.98
C SER A 47 18.58 -7.40 3.76
N ASN A 48 19.62 -6.57 3.97
CA ASN A 48 19.52 -5.12 3.75
C ASN A 48 19.07 -4.79 2.31
N ALA A 49 19.44 -5.60 1.32
CA ALA A 49 18.99 -5.42 -0.06
C ALA A 49 17.46 -5.51 -0.20
N ASN A 50 16.83 -6.49 0.45
CA ASN A 50 15.37 -6.65 0.41
C ASN A 50 14.65 -5.59 1.25
N CYS A 51 15.23 -5.22 2.41
CA CYS A 51 14.73 -4.10 3.21
C CYS A 51 14.70 -2.80 2.39
N LEU A 52 15.82 -2.44 1.73
CA LEU A 52 15.92 -1.24 0.91
C LEU A 52 14.97 -1.28 -0.29
N ALA A 53 14.78 -2.46 -0.90
CA ALA A 53 13.81 -2.63 -1.99
C ALA A 53 12.37 -2.40 -1.52
N TYR A 54 12.00 -2.95 -0.36
CA TYR A 54 10.69 -2.71 0.25
C TYR A 54 10.50 -1.23 0.62
N ARG A 55 11.48 -0.61 1.29
CA ARG A 55 11.48 0.82 1.61
C ARG A 55 11.29 1.70 0.37
N ALA A 56 12.03 1.41 -0.70
CA ALA A 56 11.94 2.16 -1.95
C ALA A 56 10.54 2.05 -2.59
N SER A 57 9.93 0.85 -2.55
CA SER A 57 8.57 0.65 -3.07
C SER A 57 7.52 1.44 -2.28
N LEU A 58 7.62 1.48 -0.95
CA LEU A 58 6.76 2.29 -0.09
C LEU A 58 6.92 3.79 -0.39
N GLN A 59 8.16 4.27 -0.48
CA GLN A 59 8.44 5.69 -0.75
C GLN A 59 7.92 6.10 -2.13
N SER A 60 8.10 5.26 -3.14
CA SER A 60 7.57 5.49 -4.49
C SER A 60 6.05 5.67 -4.48
N PHE A 61 5.32 4.84 -3.73
CA PHE A 61 3.86 4.96 -3.64
C PHE A 61 3.42 6.28 -3.00
N VAL A 62 4.10 6.72 -1.94
CA VAL A 62 3.83 8.01 -1.27
C VAL A 62 4.20 9.20 -2.18
N ASP A 63 5.39 9.18 -2.77
CA ASP A 63 5.92 10.28 -3.59
C ASP A 63 5.09 10.53 -4.86
N ASN A 64 4.48 9.47 -5.41
CA ASN A 64 3.61 9.56 -6.58
C ASN A 64 2.16 9.94 -6.23
N GLY A 65 1.89 10.34 -4.98
CA GLY A 65 0.61 10.92 -4.59
C GLY A 65 -0.53 9.90 -4.49
N CYS A 66 -0.22 8.61 -4.35
CA CYS A 66 -1.23 7.61 -4.02
C CYS A 66 -1.86 7.95 -2.66
N SER A 67 -3.18 7.89 -2.57
CA SER A 67 -3.94 8.43 -1.43
C SER A 67 -4.91 7.40 -0.84
N GLY A 68 -5.45 7.72 0.33
CA GLY A 68 -6.35 6.84 1.10
C GLY A 68 -5.65 6.18 2.29
N GLU A 69 -6.36 5.26 2.95
CA GLU A 69 -5.88 4.60 4.18
C GLU A 69 -4.54 3.85 3.97
N GLN A 70 -4.33 3.28 2.78
CA GLN A 70 -3.09 2.59 2.42
C GLN A 70 -1.87 3.53 2.42
N ALA A 71 -2.03 4.76 1.95
CA ALA A 71 -0.94 5.73 1.93
C ALA A 71 -0.46 6.08 3.35
N ALA A 72 -1.40 6.25 4.29
CA ALA A 72 -1.07 6.49 5.69
C ALA A 72 -0.38 5.27 6.34
N GLN A 73 -0.84 4.05 6.01
CA GLN A 73 -0.22 2.82 6.50
C GLN A 73 1.20 2.63 5.94
N PHE A 74 1.41 2.91 4.65
CA PHE A 74 2.72 2.81 4.02
C PHE A 74 3.68 3.90 4.50
N GLN A 75 3.20 5.12 4.78
CA GLN A 75 4.00 6.13 5.45
C GLN A 75 4.41 5.69 6.86
N ALA A 76 3.48 5.16 7.66
CA ALA A 76 3.82 4.65 8.99
C ALA A 76 4.84 3.49 8.93
N ALA A 77 4.73 2.62 7.92
CA ALA A 77 5.71 1.57 7.68
C ALA A 77 7.09 2.14 7.30
N LEU A 78 7.16 3.19 6.48
CA LEU A 78 8.42 3.88 6.16
C LEU A 78 9.09 4.48 7.39
N ASP A 79 8.30 5.06 8.29
CA ASP A 79 8.79 5.73 9.50
C ASP A 79 9.35 4.73 10.53
N ASP A 80 8.85 3.49 10.55
CA ASP A 80 9.27 2.41 11.44
C ASP A 80 10.39 1.53 10.84
N LEU A 81 10.52 1.50 9.51
CA LEU A 81 11.43 0.61 8.81
C LEU A 81 12.89 1.10 8.87
N ASP A 82 13.70 0.43 9.70
CA ASP A 82 15.15 0.65 9.80
C ASP A 82 15.93 -0.40 8.99
N CYS A 83 16.42 0.01 7.81
CA CYS A 83 17.31 -0.81 6.99
C CYS A 83 18.78 -0.52 7.35
N ASN A 84 19.56 -1.56 7.69
CA ASN A 84 20.96 -1.48 8.18
C ASN A 84 22.02 -1.60 7.08
#